data_AF-R7L2E6-F1
#
_entry.id   AF-R7L2E6-F1
#
_cell.length_a   1.000
_cell.length_b   1.000
_cell.length_c   1.000
_cell.angle_alpha   90.00
_cell.angle_beta   90.00
_cell.angle_gamma   90.00
#
_symmetry.space_group_name_H-M   'P 1'
#
loop_
_entity.id
_entity.type
_entity.pdbx_description
1 polymer ?
#
loop_
_entity_poly.entity_id
_entity_poly.type
_entity_poly.pdbx_seq_one_letter_code
_entity_poly.pdbx_strand_id
1 'polypeptide(L)'
;MSIFIFLLIVLSIIMSMELIGMEKNEHSLKLENRSRLTVTGVTDTDKFNENSVLLYTCMGELTVKGKDLRVGLLSVETGDMVIEGEINAVIYGDSQVKGPLGFVGRLLK
;
A
#
# COMPACT_ATOMS: atom_id res chain seq x y z
N MET A 1 5.78 43.44 -8.85
CA MET A 1 6.21 42.74 -7.62
C MET A 1 5.07 41.93 -6.99
N SER A 2 3.85 42.47 -6.83
CA SER A 2 2.72 41.76 -6.18
C SER A 2 2.20 40.52 -6.92
N ILE A 3 2.17 40.52 -8.26
CA ILE A 3 1.66 39.38 -9.05
C ILE A 3 2.56 38.14 -8.93
N PHE A 4 3.87 38.34 -8.85
CA PHE A 4 4.83 37.23 -8.76
C PHE A 4 4.75 36.52 -7.41
N ILE A 5 4.55 37.29 -6.34
CA ILE A 5 4.33 36.77 -4.99
C ILE A 5 2.99 36.02 -4.93
N PHE A 6 1.94 36.55 -5.56
CA PHE A 6 0.65 35.87 -5.65
C PHE A 6 0.74 34.53 -6.39
N LEU A 7 1.44 34.47 -7.52
CA LEU A 7 1.64 33.23 -8.28
C LEU A 7 2.44 32.18 -7.49
N LEU A 8 3.49 32.58 -6.76
CA LEU A 8 4.27 31.68 -5.91
C LEU A 8 3.45 31.12 -4.74
N ILE A 9 2.60 31.94 -4.13
CA ILE A 9 1.69 31.50 -3.06
C ILE A 9 0.65 30.52 -3.63
N VAL A 10 0.04 30.83 -4.77
CA VAL A 10 -0.93 29.93 -5.43
C VAL A 10 -0.27 28.61 -5.82
N LEU A 11 0.94 28.63 -6.39
CA LEU A 11 1.69 27.43 -6.74
C LEU A 11 2.07 26.61 -5.50
N SER A 12 2.47 27.27 -4.41
CA SER A 12 2.77 26.61 -3.13
C SER A 12 1.51 25.98 -2.51
N ILE A 13 0.35 26.62 -2.63
CA ILE A 13 -0.93 26.10 -2.15
C ILE A 13 -1.38 24.92 -3.00
N ILE A 14 -1.30 25.02 -4.33
CA ILE A 14 -1.64 23.91 -5.25
C ILE A 14 -0.75 22.70 -4.96
N MET A 15 0.57 22.92 -4.84
CA MET A 15 1.52 21.85 -4.52
C MET A 15 1.29 21.27 -3.12
N SER A 16 0.87 22.09 -2.16
CA SER A 16 0.47 21.62 -0.82
C SER A 16 -0.84 20.84 -0.86
N MET A 17 -1.81 21.23 -1.69
CA MET A 17 -3.07 20.50 -1.90
C MET A 17 -2.84 19.15 -2.59
N GLU A 18 -1.94 19.06 -3.57
CA GLU A 18 -1.52 17.78 -4.16
C GLU A 18 -0.80 16.87 -3.14
N LEU A 19 -0.03 17.44 -2.21
CA LEU A 19 0.58 16.69 -1.10
C LEU A 19 -0.45 16.23 -0.06
N ILE A 20 -1.47 17.05 0.21
CA ILE A 20 -2.58 16.74 1.14
C ILE A 20 -3.54 15.68 0.54
N GLY A 21 -3.57 15.55 -0.79
CA GLY A 21 -4.34 14.52 -1.51
C GLY A 21 -3.76 13.11 -1.44
N MET A 22 -2.57 12.93 -0.89
CA MET A 22 -2.14 11.62 -0.40
C MET A 22 -2.70 11.46 1.02
N GLU A 23 -3.96 11.04 1.11
CA GLU A 23 -4.42 10.42 2.33
C GLU A 23 -3.44 9.28 2.63
N LYS A 24 -2.63 9.43 3.68
CA LYS A 24 -1.86 8.34 4.23
C LYS A 24 -2.90 7.35 4.71
N ASN A 25 -3.33 6.44 3.82
CA ASN A 25 -4.15 5.31 4.21
C ASN A 25 -3.42 4.66 5.37
N GLU A 26 -3.99 4.77 6.57
CA GLU A 26 -3.32 4.28 7.77
C GLU A 26 -3.11 2.79 7.59
N HIS A 27 -1.87 2.35 7.72
CA HIS A 27 -1.55 0.94 7.66
C HIS A 27 -1.72 0.32 9.04
N SER A 28 -2.58 -0.68 9.13
CA SER A 28 -2.84 -1.43 10.33
C SER A 28 -3.05 -2.90 9.99
N LEU A 29 -2.63 -3.76 10.93
CA LEU A 29 -2.82 -5.20 10.85
C LEU A 29 -3.61 -5.63 12.08
N LYS A 30 -4.76 -6.25 11.86
CA LYS A 30 -5.57 -6.87 12.92
C LYS A 30 -5.58 -8.38 12.71
N LEU A 31 -4.88 -9.10 13.59
CA LEU A 31 -4.82 -10.57 13.57
C LEU A 31 -5.72 -11.15 14.67
N GLU A 32 -6.70 -11.95 14.27
CA GLU A 32 -7.67 -12.58 15.18
C GLU A 32 -7.53 -14.10 15.11
N ASN A 33 -7.31 -14.73 16.26
CA ASN A 33 -7.21 -16.19 16.44
C ASN A 33 -6.24 -16.91 15.50
N ARG A 34 -5.27 -16.20 14.91
CA ARG A 34 -4.41 -16.70 13.82
C ARG A 34 -5.21 -17.28 12.63
N SER A 35 -6.48 -16.95 12.51
CA SER A 35 -7.39 -17.47 11.49
C SER A 35 -7.89 -16.40 10.53
N ARG A 36 -7.83 -15.13 10.96
CA ARG A 36 -8.31 -13.97 10.18
C ARG A 36 -7.37 -12.79 10.38
N LEU A 37 -6.86 -12.27 9.27
CA LEU A 37 -6.01 -11.08 9.22
C LEU A 37 -6.73 -10.00 8.42
N THR A 38 -6.97 -8.84 9.02
CA THR A 38 -7.41 -7.64 8.33
C THR A 38 -6.21 -6.72 8.12
N VAL A 39 -6.03 -6.25 6.90
CA VAL A 39 -4.95 -5.35 6.47
C VAL A 39 -5.58 -4.08 5.91
N THR A 40 -5.17 -2.92 6.41
CA THR A 40 -5.62 -1.62 5.91
C THR A 40 -4.53 -0.96 5.06
N GLY A 41 -4.94 -0.08 4.15
CA GLY A 41 -4.01 0.63 3.25
C GLY A 41 -3.36 -0.27 2.20
N VAL A 42 -4.06 -1.33 1.77
CA VAL A 42 -3.68 -2.19 0.64
C VAL A 42 -3.91 -1.43 -0.66
N THR A 43 -2.87 -1.37 -1.48
CA THR A 43 -2.89 -0.66 -2.77
C THR A 43 -3.05 -1.60 -3.95
N ASP A 44 -2.51 -2.82 -3.84
CA ASP A 44 -2.55 -3.82 -4.92
C ASP A 44 -2.29 -5.23 -4.38
N THR A 45 -2.66 -6.25 -5.15
CA THR A 45 -2.47 -7.67 -4.83
C THR A 45 -1.74 -8.33 -6.00
N ASP A 46 -0.59 -8.96 -5.75
CA ASP A 46 0.25 -9.50 -6.84
C ASP A 46 -0.03 -10.99 -7.06
N LYS A 47 0.16 -11.79 -6.00
CA LYS A 47 0.14 -13.26 -6.06
C LYS A 47 -0.46 -13.85 -4.80
N PHE A 48 -1.38 -14.79 -4.95
CA PHE A 48 -1.88 -15.58 -3.84
C PHE A 48 -2.02 -17.05 -4.22
N ASN A 49 -1.77 -17.90 -3.24
CA ASN A 49 -2.07 -19.32 -3.24
C ASN A 49 -2.45 -19.73 -1.82
N GLU A 50 -2.76 -21.01 -1.62
CA GLU A 50 -3.21 -21.55 -0.33
C GLU A 50 -2.17 -21.41 0.81
N ASN A 51 -0.90 -21.15 0.48
CA ASN A 51 0.19 -21.14 1.46
C ASN A 51 0.85 -19.76 1.62
N SER A 52 0.65 -18.85 0.67
CA SER A 52 1.23 -17.51 0.68
C SER A 52 0.39 -16.49 -0.08
N VAL A 53 0.27 -15.29 0.49
CA VAL A 53 -0.33 -14.11 -0.14
C VAL A 53 0.69 -12.99 -0.16
N LEU A 54 0.93 -12.42 -1.34
CA LEU A 54 1.78 -11.26 -1.58
C LEU A 54 0.91 -10.08 -1.99
N LEU A 55 0.96 -9.01 -1.19
CA LEU A 55 0.19 -7.79 -1.41
C LEU A 55 1.06 -6.55 -1.20
N TYR A 56 0.64 -5.43 -1.78
CA TYR A 56 1.30 -4.13 -1.63
C TYR A 56 0.43 -3.22 -0.78
N THR A 57 1.05 -2.50 0.14
CA THR A 57 0.43 -1.50 1.00
C THR A 57 1.09 -0.15 0.80
N CYS A 58 0.53 0.89 1.42
CA CYS A 58 1.17 2.20 1.50
C CYS A 58 2.56 2.18 2.21
N MET A 59 2.89 1.10 2.92
CA MET A 59 4.19 0.89 3.58
C MET A 59 5.15 -0.01 2.77
N GLY A 60 4.74 -0.49 1.59
CA GLY A 60 5.56 -1.35 0.73
C GLY A 60 4.99 -2.76 0.60
N GLU A 61 5.86 -3.73 0.36
CA GLU A 61 5.48 -5.13 0.16
C GLU A 61 5.09 -5.81 1.49
N LEU A 62 4.04 -6.63 1.48
CA LEU A 62 3.64 -7.47 2.61
C LEU A 62 3.38 -8.90 2.13
N THR A 63 4.08 -9.84 2.74
CA THR A 63 3.88 -11.28 2.51
C THR A 63 3.25 -11.93 3.73
N VAL A 64 2.11 -12.59 3.54
CA VAL A 64 1.44 -13.42 4.54
C VAL A 64 1.68 -14.89 4.18
N LYS A 65 2.15 -15.70 5.14
CA LYS A 65 2.37 -17.15 4.96
C LYS A 65 1.51 -17.95 5.92
N GLY A 66 1.04 -19.10 5.47
CA GLY A 66 0.05 -19.87 6.19
C GLY A 66 -0.35 -21.17 5.51
N LYS A 67 -1.55 -21.67 5.86
CA LYS A 67 -2.23 -22.78 5.18
C LYS A 67 -3.69 -22.41 4.94
N ASP A 68 -4.26 -22.98 3.88
CA ASP A 68 -5.64 -22.75 3.44
C ASP A 68 -5.98 -21.25 3.35
N LEU A 69 -5.00 -20.45 2.93
CA LEU A 69 -5.14 -19.00 2.83
C LEU A 69 -6.16 -18.64 1.73
N ARG A 70 -7.13 -17.82 2.11
CA ARG A 70 -8.18 -17.29 1.25
C ARG A 70 -8.18 -15.78 1.34
N VAL A 71 -8.09 -15.16 0.18
CA VAL A 71 -8.04 -13.71 0.04
C VAL A 71 -9.44 -13.20 -0.23
N GLY A 72 -9.93 -12.28 0.60
CA GLY A 72 -11.19 -11.59 0.42
C GLY A 72 -11.12 -10.49 -0.65
N LEU A 73 -12.26 -9.85 -0.91
CA LEU A 73 -12.30 -8.70 -1.83
C LEU A 73 -11.58 -7.50 -1.22
N LEU A 74 -10.75 -6.84 -2.04
CA LEU A 74 -10.19 -5.54 -1.70
C LEU A 74 -11.28 -4.47 -1.77
N SER A 75 -11.48 -3.75 -0.68
CA SER A 75 -12.32 -2.56 -0.67
C SER A 75 -11.59 -1.43 -1.39
N VAL A 76 -12.08 -1.04 -2.57
CA VAL A 76 -11.49 0.08 -3.35
C VAL A 76 -11.73 1.43 -2.65
N GLU A 77 -12.77 1.52 -1.81
CA GLU A 77 -13.15 2.73 -1.09
C GLU A 77 -12.30 2.95 0.16
N THR A 78 -11.97 1.88 0.90
CA THR A 78 -11.22 1.98 2.18
C THR A 78 -9.78 1.45 2.11
N GLY A 79 -9.42 0.72 1.05
CA GLY A 79 -8.11 0.06 0.94
C GLY A 79 -7.95 -1.13 1.90
N ASP A 80 -9.05 -1.70 2.38
CA ASP A 80 -9.01 -2.81 3.33
C ASP A 80 -9.12 -4.16 2.64
N MET A 81 -8.36 -5.13 3.14
CA MET A 81 -8.40 -6.51 2.71
C MET A 81 -8.45 -7.46 3.90
N VAL A 82 -9.22 -8.53 3.76
CA VAL A 82 -9.28 -9.63 4.74
C VAL A 82 -8.63 -10.87 4.13
N ILE A 83 -7.79 -11.53 4.91
CA ILE A 83 -7.17 -12.83 4.59
C ILE A 83 -7.60 -13.82 5.67
N GLU A 84 -8.18 -14.94 5.27
CA GLU A 84 -8.64 -16.01 6.16
C GLU A 84 -7.79 -17.27 5.94
N GLY A 85 -7.61 -18.09 6.98
CA GLY A 85 -6.80 -19.30 6.95
C GLY A 85 -5.82 -19.37 8.12
N GLU A 86 -5.02 -20.44 8.21
CA GLU A 86 -4.04 -20.59 9.29
C GLU A 86 -2.84 -19.67 9.03
N ILE A 87 -2.74 -18.56 9.77
CA ILE A 87 -1.68 -17.56 9.59
C ILE A 87 -0.47 -17.92 10.47
N ASN A 88 0.68 -18.08 9.81
CA ASN A 88 1.93 -18.50 10.42
C ASN A 88 2.99 -17.40 10.42
N ALA A 89 2.99 -16.52 9.43
CA ALA A 89 3.89 -15.38 9.39
C ALA A 89 3.28 -14.21 8.61
N VAL A 90 3.64 -13.00 9.04
CA VAL A 90 3.41 -11.76 8.32
C VAL A 90 4.76 -11.04 8.22
N ILE A 91 5.21 -10.79 7.00
CA ILE A 91 6.58 -10.36 6.70
C ILE A 91 6.47 -9.10 5.83
N TYR A 92 6.97 -7.98 6.33
CA TYR A 92 7.18 -6.80 5.50
C TYR A 92 8.38 -7.02 4.58
N GLY A 93 8.20 -6.73 3.30
CA GLY A 93 9.25 -6.71 2.31
C GLY A 93 9.86 -5.32 2.15
N ASP A 94 10.74 -5.18 1.17
CA ASP A 94 11.47 -3.93 0.95
C ASP A 94 10.52 -2.83 0.48
N SER A 95 10.67 -1.63 1.02
CA SER A 95 9.89 -0.45 0.63
C SER A 95 10.45 0.09 -0.69
N GLN A 96 10.35 -0.69 -1.76
CA GLN A 96 10.58 -0.17 -3.10
C GLN A 96 9.37 0.70 -3.45
N VAL A 97 9.39 1.93 -2.93
CA VAL A 97 8.61 3.05 -3.43
C VAL A 97 8.79 3.02 -4.94
N LYS A 98 7.77 2.58 -5.68
CA LYS A 98 7.71 2.75 -7.13
C LYS A 98 7.52 4.24 -7.41
N GLY A 99 8.53 5.03 -7.08
CA GLY A 99 8.67 6.38 -7.56
C GLY A 99 9.00 6.35 -9.06
N PRO A 100 8.74 7.43 -9.80
CA PRO A 100 8.95 7.52 -11.25
C PRO A 100 10.39 7.21 -11.71
N LEU A 101 11.36 7.15 -10.79
CA LEU A 101 12.76 6.76 -11.04
C LEU A 101 12.97 5.24 -11.18
N GLY A 102 12.05 4.39 -10.70
CA GLY A 102 12.20 2.93 -10.71
C GLY A 102 12.07 2.28 -12.10
N PHE A 103 11.38 2.94 -13.04
CA PHE A 103 11.20 2.44 -14.40
C PHE A 103 12.42 2.70 -15.30
N VAL A 104 13.18 3.76 -15.05
CA VAL A 104 14.38 4.11 -15.84
C VAL A 104 15.53 3.13 -15.56
N GLY A 105 15.64 2.62 -14.34
CA GLY A 105 16.68 1.67 -13.95
C GLY A 105 16.59 0.29 -14.60
N ARG A 106 15.42 -0.08 -15.16
CA ARG A 106 15.22 -1.39 -15.83
C ARG A 106 15.48 -1.35 -17.34
N LEU A 107 15.64 -0.17 -17.93
CA LEU A 107 15.88 0.00 -19.36
C LEU A 107 17.37 0.15 -19.71
N LEU A 108 18.25 0.27 -18.71
CA LEU A 108 19.70 0.38 -18.87
C LEU A 108 20.45 -0.91 -18.50
N LYS A 109 19.75 -2.05 -18.52
CA LYS A 109 20.36 -3.38 -18.41
C LYS A 109 20.10 -4.20 -19.66
#